data_AF-A0A953AC32-F1
#
_entry.id   AF-A0A953AC32-F1
#
_cell.length_a   1.000
_cell.length_b   1.000
_cell.length_c   1.000
_cell.angle_alpha   90.00
_cell.angle_beta   90.00
_cell.angle_gamma   90.00
#
_symmetry.space_group_name_H-M   'P 1'
#
loop_
_entity.id
_entity.type
_entity.pdbx_description
1 polymer ?
#
loop_
_entity_poly.entity_id
_entity_poly.type
_entity_poly.pdbx_seq_one_letter_code
_entity_poly.pdbx_strand_id
1 'polypeptide(L)'
;EDYQALAELYAIVRRDLDLVPVDHELTAKTKALLRSRTSSSAPTAPEAVRELSLERLQALKNSRLSSLAKIINLRKLLSLTVETKARQEPHLVSIGERAEEVAREYEARHVATQQALDEYEKLAEEYLHASEERQRLGLGSNAFAIYQELRRQVVTASPQQAQALDEAFKRYPDYEWNPSQESHLRAELYRLLYPVCGVTLAVSLASKLLRLERVKEA
;
A
#
# COMPACT_ATOMS: atom_id res chain seq x y z
N GLU A 1 -22.54 34.78 -15.10
CA GLU A 1 -21.13 35.12 -15.44
C GLU A 1 -20.17 34.04 -14.95
N ASP A 2 -20.29 33.56 -13.70
CA ASP A 2 -19.41 32.52 -13.14
C ASP A 2 -19.43 31.16 -13.86
N TYR A 3 -20.58 30.74 -14.41
CA TYR A 3 -20.67 29.47 -15.15
C TYR A 3 -19.87 29.49 -16.46
N GLN A 4 -19.80 30.66 -17.10
CA GLN A 4 -19.09 30.84 -18.37
C GLN A 4 -17.57 30.87 -18.13
N ALA A 5 -17.13 31.49 -17.04
CA ALA A 5 -15.74 31.42 -16.57
C ALA A 5 -15.33 29.99 -16.17
N LEU A 6 -16.21 29.22 -15.53
CA LEU A 6 -15.97 27.80 -15.23
C LEU A 6 -15.89 26.93 -16.49
N ALA A 7 -16.74 27.19 -17.49
CA ALA A 7 -16.72 26.47 -18.76
C ALA A 7 -15.46 26.78 -19.57
N GLU A 8 -15.00 28.03 -19.57
CA GLU A 8 -13.74 28.44 -20.20
C GLU A 8 -12.53 27.84 -19.48
N LEU A 9 -12.52 27.82 -18.15
CA LEU A 9 -11.49 27.16 -17.35
C LEU A 9 -11.46 25.64 -17.61
N TYR A 10 -12.62 24.99 -17.69
CA TYR A 10 -12.72 23.57 -18.05
C TYR A 10 -12.20 23.29 -19.46
N ALA A 11 -12.48 24.17 -20.42
CA ALA A 11 -11.98 24.05 -21.79
C ALA A 11 -10.45 24.21 -21.87
N ILE A 12 -9.86 25.08 -21.06
CA ILE A 12 -8.40 25.26 -20.96
C ILE A 12 -7.75 24.04 -20.30
N VAL A 13 -8.27 23.59 -19.16
CA VAL A 13 -7.76 22.40 -18.45
C VAL A 13 -7.84 21.15 -19.32
N ARG A 14 -8.93 20.98 -20.08
CA ARG A 14 -9.10 19.85 -21.01
C ARG A 14 -8.19 19.92 -22.25
N ARG A 15 -7.72 21.12 -22.61
CA ARG A 15 -6.79 21.31 -23.72
C ARG A 15 -5.35 20.96 -23.34
N ASP A 16 -4.97 21.19 -22.08
CA ASP A 16 -3.58 21.07 -21.60
C ASP A 16 -3.33 19.78 -20.78
N LEU A 17 -4.37 19.02 -20.42
CA LEU A 17 -4.22 17.66 -19.87
C LEU A 17 -4.31 16.62 -20.99
N ASP A 18 -3.22 15.90 -21.24
CA ASP A 18 -3.21 14.64 -22.00
C ASP A 18 -3.99 13.55 -21.24
N LEU A 19 -5.31 13.68 -21.18
CA LEU A 19 -6.19 12.54 -20.94
C LEU A 19 -6.32 11.82 -22.27
N VAL A 20 -5.56 10.74 -22.46
CA VAL A 20 -5.73 9.83 -23.60
C VAL A 20 -7.23 9.56 -23.75
N PRO A 21 -7.88 9.99 -24.85
CA PRO A 21 -9.29 9.74 -25.01
C PRO A 21 -9.48 8.23 -25.10
N VAL A 22 -10.23 7.67 -24.14
CA VAL A 22 -10.69 6.28 -24.23
C VAL A 22 -11.54 6.20 -25.48
N ASP A 23 -10.98 5.60 -26.53
CA ASP A 23 -11.70 5.36 -27.76
C ASP A 23 -12.90 4.47 -27.43
N HIS A 24 -14.08 5.09 -27.38
CA HIS A 24 -15.34 4.43 -27.09
C HIS A 24 -15.66 3.35 -28.13
N GLU A 25 -15.17 3.52 -29.35
CA GLU A 25 -15.32 2.56 -30.43
C GLU A 25 -14.37 1.37 -30.21
N LEU A 26 -13.12 1.61 -29.83
CA LEU A 26 -12.19 0.55 -29.41
C LEU A 26 -12.73 -0.22 -28.21
N THR A 27 -13.31 0.48 -27.24
CA THR A 27 -13.93 -0.12 -26.05
C THR A 27 -15.15 -0.96 -26.41
N ALA A 28 -16.02 -0.46 -27.30
CA ALA A 28 -17.19 -1.18 -27.78
C ALA A 28 -16.79 -2.41 -28.60
N LYS A 29 -15.81 -2.28 -29.50
CA LYS A 29 -15.26 -3.38 -30.31
C LYS A 29 -14.58 -4.41 -29.42
N THR A 30 -13.79 -4.00 -28.43
CA THR A 30 -13.15 -4.90 -27.46
C THR A 30 -14.18 -5.64 -26.61
N LYS A 31 -15.25 -4.96 -26.17
CA LYS A 31 -16.37 -5.57 -25.45
C LYS A 31 -17.12 -6.59 -26.32
N ALA A 32 -17.33 -6.29 -27.60
CA ALA A 32 -17.94 -7.21 -28.56
C ALA A 32 -17.04 -8.43 -28.84
N LEU A 33 -15.73 -8.22 -28.96
CA LEU A 33 -14.72 -9.27 -29.16
C LEU A 33 -14.58 -10.20 -27.94
N LEU A 34 -14.60 -9.63 -26.73
CA LEU A 34 -14.64 -10.40 -25.48
C LEU A 34 -15.90 -11.25 -25.41
N ARG A 35 -17.07 -10.66 -25.71
CA ARG A 35 -18.35 -11.38 -25.74
C ARG A 35 -18.38 -12.52 -26.76
N SER A 36 -17.78 -12.34 -27.93
CA SER A 36 -17.77 -13.38 -28.97
C SER A 36 -16.76 -14.51 -28.72
N ARG A 37 -15.68 -14.24 -27.96
CA ARG A 37 -14.67 -15.26 -27.61
C ARG A 37 -14.92 -15.98 -26.29
N THR A 38 -15.83 -15.50 -25.44
CA THR A 38 -16.21 -16.21 -24.21
C THR A 38 -17.49 -17.03 -24.44
N SER A 39 -17.33 -18.30 -24.81
CA SER A 39 -18.43 -19.28 -24.77
C SER A 39 -18.72 -19.65 -23.30
N SER A 40 -19.93 -19.34 -22.85
CA SER A 40 -20.59 -19.83 -21.63
C SER A 40 -19.78 -19.84 -20.32
N SER A 41 -19.91 -18.75 -19.56
CA SER A 41 -20.43 -18.85 -18.20
C SER A 41 -21.23 -17.58 -17.95
N ALA A 42 -22.43 -17.69 -17.36
CA ALA A 42 -23.17 -16.54 -16.88
C ALA A 42 -22.24 -15.66 -16.01
N PRO A 43 -22.39 -14.33 -15.99
CA PRO A 43 -21.70 -13.52 -15.00
C PRO A 43 -22.15 -14.04 -13.63
N THR A 44 -21.28 -14.78 -12.97
CA THR A 44 -21.45 -15.10 -11.56
C THR A 44 -21.70 -13.78 -10.86
N ALA A 45 -22.75 -13.73 -10.03
CA ALA A 45 -23.03 -12.61 -9.13
C ALA A 45 -21.71 -12.09 -8.55
N PRO A 46 -21.52 -10.76 -8.36
CA PRO A 46 -20.25 -10.18 -7.96
C PRO A 46 -19.71 -11.00 -6.80
N GLU A 47 -18.68 -11.79 -7.10
CA GLU A 47 -18.16 -12.79 -6.21
C GLU A 47 -17.88 -12.04 -4.91
N ALA A 48 -18.59 -12.40 -3.84
CA ALA A 48 -18.49 -11.74 -2.55
C ALA A 48 -17.04 -11.32 -2.36
N VAL A 49 -16.83 -10.02 -2.17
CA VAL A 49 -15.51 -9.39 -2.18
C VAL A 49 -14.67 -10.11 -1.13
N ARG A 50 -13.90 -11.12 -1.56
CA ARG A 50 -13.28 -12.07 -0.65
C ARG A 50 -11.85 -11.59 -0.43
N GLU A 51 -11.52 -11.37 0.85
CA GLU A 51 -10.24 -10.87 1.34
C GLU A 51 -9.05 -11.64 0.78
N LEU A 52 -7.87 -11.01 0.74
CA LEU A 52 -6.63 -11.67 0.39
C LEU A 52 -6.32 -12.75 1.46
N SER A 53 -6.27 -14.02 1.04
CA SER A 53 -5.93 -15.17 1.88
C SER A 53 -4.86 -16.04 1.24
N LEU A 54 -4.17 -16.87 2.03
CA LEU A 54 -3.15 -17.79 1.53
C LEU A 54 -3.72 -18.73 0.44
N GLU A 55 -4.88 -19.31 0.71
CA GLU A 55 -5.58 -20.19 -0.25
C GLU A 55 -5.86 -19.48 -1.57
N ARG A 56 -6.26 -18.20 -1.52
CA ARG A 56 -6.53 -17.40 -2.72
C ARG A 56 -5.28 -17.11 -3.50
N LEU A 57 -4.22 -16.69 -2.82
CA LEU A 57 -2.95 -16.38 -3.47
C LEU A 57 -2.43 -17.63 -4.20
N GLN A 58 -2.48 -18.79 -3.53
CA GLN A 58 -2.12 -20.06 -4.15
C GLN A 58 -3.03 -20.43 -5.32
N ALA A 59 -4.36 -20.26 -5.18
CA ALA A 59 -5.30 -20.51 -6.27
C ALA A 59 -5.02 -19.60 -7.49
N LEU A 60 -4.68 -18.33 -7.25
CA LEU A 60 -4.35 -17.38 -8.31
C LEU A 60 -3.02 -17.73 -9.00
N LYS A 61 -1.98 -18.09 -8.21
CA LYS A 61 -0.69 -18.57 -8.72
C LYS A 61 -0.86 -19.79 -9.62
N ASN A 62 -1.65 -20.77 -9.17
CA ASN A 62 -1.89 -22.02 -9.90
C ASN A 62 -2.94 -21.93 -11.02
N SER A 63 -3.62 -20.78 -11.14
CA SER A 63 -4.63 -20.59 -12.18
C SER A 63 -4.03 -20.53 -13.58
N ARG A 64 -4.82 -20.91 -14.58
CA ARG A 64 -4.49 -20.79 -16.02
C ARG A 64 -4.67 -19.37 -16.58
N LEU A 65 -4.83 -18.37 -15.71
CA LEU A 65 -4.95 -16.97 -16.11
C LEU A 65 -3.63 -16.47 -16.71
N SER A 66 -3.72 -15.51 -17.62
CA SER A 66 -2.53 -14.82 -18.13
C SER A 66 -1.86 -14.00 -17.01
N SER A 67 -0.56 -13.73 -17.13
CA SER A 67 0.17 -12.93 -16.15
C SER A 67 -0.46 -11.55 -15.95
N LEU A 68 -0.95 -10.92 -17.03
CA LEU A 68 -1.70 -9.66 -16.95
C LEU A 68 -2.99 -9.79 -16.14
N ALA A 69 -3.76 -10.86 -16.35
CA ALA A 69 -4.98 -11.09 -15.58
C ALA A 69 -4.65 -11.34 -14.08
N LYS A 70 -3.55 -12.04 -13.77
CA LYS A 70 -3.10 -12.23 -12.38
C LYS A 70 -2.70 -10.91 -11.72
N ILE A 71 -1.96 -10.05 -12.42
CA ILE A 71 -1.61 -8.70 -11.95
C ILE A 71 -2.85 -7.88 -11.59
N ILE A 72 -3.84 -7.84 -12.50
CA ILE A 72 -5.08 -7.07 -12.28
C ILE A 72 -5.82 -7.58 -11.03
N ASN A 73 -5.87 -8.91 -10.85
CA ASN A 73 -6.50 -9.51 -9.67
C ASN A 73 -5.73 -9.20 -8.38
N LEU A 74 -4.41 -9.35 -8.36
CA LEU A 74 -3.57 -9.05 -7.18
C LEU A 74 -3.64 -7.58 -6.80
N ARG A 75 -3.49 -6.67 -7.77
CA ARG A 75 -3.63 -5.23 -7.54
C ARG A 75 -4.97 -4.92 -6.89
N LYS A 76 -6.07 -5.44 -7.44
CA LYS A 76 -7.42 -5.22 -6.89
C LYS A 76 -7.56 -5.76 -5.46
N LEU A 77 -7.05 -6.96 -5.19
CA LEU A 77 -7.11 -7.57 -3.85
C LEU A 77 -6.29 -6.77 -2.83
N LEU A 78 -5.07 -6.34 -3.20
CA LEU A 78 -4.21 -5.54 -2.35
C LEU A 78 -4.81 -4.15 -2.07
N SER A 79 -5.26 -3.42 -3.10
CA SER A 79 -5.89 -2.11 -2.93
C SER A 79 -7.08 -2.18 -1.98
N LEU A 80 -7.97 -3.16 -2.17
CA LEU A 80 -9.11 -3.36 -1.29
C LEU A 80 -8.68 -3.71 0.15
N THR A 81 -7.66 -4.55 0.31
CA THR A 81 -7.14 -4.92 1.64
C THR A 81 -6.60 -3.69 2.38
N VAL A 82 -5.86 -2.83 1.68
CA VAL A 82 -5.35 -1.57 2.22
C VAL A 82 -6.51 -0.64 2.57
N GLU A 83 -7.44 -0.40 1.66
CA GLU A 83 -8.60 0.47 1.88
C GLU A 83 -9.45 0.05 3.10
N THR A 84 -9.61 -1.26 3.29
CA THR A 84 -10.47 -1.80 4.36
C THR A 84 -9.76 -1.91 5.71
N LYS A 85 -8.46 -2.22 5.73
CA LYS A 85 -7.73 -2.56 6.97
C LYS A 85 -6.66 -1.55 7.37
N ALA A 86 -6.21 -0.64 6.51
CA ALA A 86 -5.09 0.28 6.83
C ALA A 86 -5.33 1.12 8.10
N ARG A 87 -6.59 1.52 8.36
CA ARG A 87 -6.96 2.25 9.59
C ARG A 87 -6.69 1.48 10.87
N GLN A 88 -6.73 0.15 10.81
CA GLN A 88 -6.52 -0.74 11.97
C GLN A 88 -5.12 -1.35 11.93
N GLU A 89 -4.49 -1.37 10.77
CA GLU A 89 -3.22 -2.01 10.48
C GLU A 89 -2.34 -1.04 9.66
N PRO A 90 -1.71 -0.03 10.29
CA PRO A 90 -1.05 1.04 9.54
C PRO A 90 0.14 0.58 8.69
N HIS A 91 0.72 -0.57 9.01
CA HIS A 91 1.77 -1.19 8.18
C HIS A 91 1.31 -1.49 6.75
N LEU A 92 -0.01 -1.64 6.52
CA LEU A 92 -0.59 -1.86 5.20
C LEU A 92 -0.48 -0.66 4.27
N VAL A 93 -0.38 0.56 4.82
CA VAL A 93 -0.18 1.78 4.01
C VAL A 93 1.08 1.64 3.16
N SER A 94 2.17 1.18 3.78
CA SER A 94 3.45 0.95 3.07
C SER A 94 3.35 -0.13 1.98
N ILE A 95 2.47 -1.12 2.15
CA ILE A 95 2.22 -2.16 1.14
C ILE A 95 1.42 -1.56 -0.03
N GLY A 96 0.44 -0.70 0.27
CA GLY A 96 -0.34 0.04 -0.71
C GLY A 96 0.52 0.97 -1.57
N GLU A 97 1.35 1.80 -0.95
CA GLU A 97 2.27 2.72 -1.65
C GLU A 97 3.21 1.96 -2.60
N ARG A 98 3.73 0.81 -2.17
CA ARG A 98 4.59 -0.04 -3.01
C ARG A 98 3.80 -0.71 -4.14
N ALA A 99 2.55 -1.13 -3.89
CA ALA A 99 1.69 -1.66 -4.92
C ALA A 99 1.37 -0.62 -6.01
N GLU A 100 1.28 0.66 -5.64
CA GLU A 100 1.15 1.79 -6.57
C GLU A 100 2.45 2.08 -7.32
N GLU A 101 3.61 1.99 -6.68
CA GLU A 101 4.91 2.11 -7.37
C GLU A 101 5.06 1.04 -8.45
N VAL A 102 4.75 -0.23 -8.12
CA VAL A 102 4.77 -1.33 -9.11
C VAL A 102 3.80 -1.05 -10.26
N ALA A 103 2.62 -0.48 -9.97
CA ALA A 103 1.66 -0.09 -11.01
C ALA A 103 2.26 0.98 -11.94
N ARG A 104 2.85 2.04 -11.38
CA ARG A 104 3.48 3.13 -12.13
C ARG A 104 4.60 2.62 -13.03
N GLU A 105 5.52 1.83 -12.48
CA GLU A 105 6.63 1.24 -13.24
C GLU A 105 6.16 0.32 -14.36
N TYR A 106 5.10 -0.46 -14.12
CA TYR A 106 4.51 -1.34 -15.13
C TYR A 106 3.79 -0.56 -16.25
N GLU A 107 3.00 0.45 -15.88
CA GLU A 107 2.29 1.33 -16.82
C GLU A 107 3.27 2.16 -17.67
N ALA A 108 4.38 2.61 -17.08
CA ALA A 108 5.49 3.26 -17.77
C ALA A 108 6.36 2.32 -18.61
N ARG A 109 6.07 1.00 -18.60
CA ARG A 109 6.83 -0.06 -19.29
C ARG A 109 8.30 -0.15 -18.85
N HIS A 110 8.62 0.30 -17.65
CA HIS A 110 9.96 0.17 -17.07
C HIS A 110 10.23 -1.27 -16.57
N VAL A 111 9.18 -2.01 -16.23
CA VAL A 111 9.27 -3.42 -15.83
C VAL A 111 8.45 -4.33 -16.75
N ALA A 112 8.94 -5.55 -16.95
CA ALA A 112 8.23 -6.55 -17.74
C ALA A 112 7.02 -7.11 -16.98
N THR A 113 6.02 -7.65 -17.71
CA THR A 113 4.82 -8.24 -17.11
C THR A 113 5.13 -9.32 -16.07
N GLN A 114 6.11 -10.19 -16.32
CA GLN A 114 6.45 -11.23 -15.34
C GLN A 114 7.08 -10.63 -14.08
N GLN A 115 7.95 -9.63 -14.23
CA GLN A 115 8.56 -8.94 -13.09
C GLN A 115 7.52 -8.20 -12.24
N ALA A 116 6.56 -7.51 -12.87
CA ALA A 116 5.47 -6.87 -12.15
C ALA A 116 4.59 -7.89 -11.41
N LEU A 117 4.31 -9.04 -12.02
CA LEU A 117 3.58 -10.13 -11.37
C LEU A 117 4.33 -10.63 -10.13
N ASP A 118 5.64 -10.90 -10.25
CA ASP A 118 6.46 -11.38 -9.15
C ASP A 118 6.48 -10.36 -7.97
N GLU A 119 6.56 -9.06 -8.26
CA GLU A 119 6.49 -8.01 -7.24
C GLU A 119 5.12 -7.96 -6.54
N TYR A 120 4.01 -8.06 -7.29
CA TYR A 120 2.68 -8.14 -6.68
C TYR A 120 2.49 -9.40 -5.83
N GLU A 121 3.05 -10.53 -6.25
CA GLU A 121 3.01 -11.77 -5.47
C GLU A 121 3.81 -11.62 -4.17
N LYS A 122 5.00 -11.02 -4.20
CA LYS A 122 5.80 -10.73 -3.00
C LYS A 122 5.04 -9.82 -2.04
N LEU A 123 4.38 -8.77 -2.53
CA LEU A 123 3.57 -7.87 -1.69
C LEU A 123 2.40 -8.61 -1.03
N ALA A 124 1.76 -9.53 -1.76
CA ALA A 124 0.69 -10.36 -1.20
C ALA A 124 1.19 -11.35 -0.14
N GLU A 125 2.36 -11.96 -0.35
CA GLU A 125 3.00 -12.84 0.64
C GLU A 125 3.44 -12.07 1.88
N GLU A 126 4.06 -10.89 1.71
CA GLU A 126 4.42 -10.01 2.82
C GLU A 126 3.20 -9.64 3.67
N TYR A 127 2.05 -9.34 3.05
CA TYR A 127 0.80 -9.09 3.77
C TYR A 127 0.38 -10.28 4.65
N LEU A 128 0.34 -11.47 4.06
CA LEU A 128 -0.11 -12.68 4.76
C LEU A 128 0.80 -13.01 5.94
N HIS A 129 2.12 -12.94 5.74
CA HIS A 129 3.09 -13.16 6.79
C HIS A 129 3.02 -12.10 7.90
N ALA A 130 2.82 -10.83 7.52
CA ALA A 130 2.74 -9.73 8.48
C ALA A 130 1.59 -9.91 9.48
N SER A 131 0.42 -10.36 9.01
CA SER A 131 -0.75 -10.59 9.85
C SER A 131 -0.52 -11.70 10.89
N GLU A 132 -0.01 -12.85 10.46
CA GLU A 132 0.31 -13.98 11.34
C GLU A 132 1.41 -13.61 12.34
N GLU A 133 2.43 -12.90 11.86
CA GLU A 133 3.56 -12.52 12.68
C GLU A 133 3.19 -11.51 13.77
N ARG A 134 2.33 -10.54 13.46
CA ARG A 134 1.83 -9.60 14.46
C ARG A 134 1.17 -10.32 15.63
N GLN A 135 0.34 -11.32 15.33
CA GLN A 135 -0.31 -12.14 16.35
C GLN A 135 0.71 -12.93 17.17
N ARG A 136 1.68 -13.57 16.50
CA ARG A 136 2.76 -14.33 17.15
C ARG A 136 3.62 -13.47 18.08
N LEU A 137 3.89 -12.22 17.71
CA LEU A 137 4.73 -11.30 18.46
C LEU A 137 3.98 -10.51 19.54
N GLY A 138 2.64 -10.59 19.57
CA GLY A 138 1.82 -9.86 20.55
C GLY A 138 1.95 -8.34 20.43
N LEU A 139 2.23 -7.82 19.24
CA LEU A 139 2.42 -6.38 19.02
C LEU A 139 1.08 -5.68 18.70
N GLY A 140 0.89 -4.51 19.32
CA GLY A 140 -0.17 -3.56 18.93
C GLY A 140 0.02 -3.06 17.50
N SER A 141 -1.03 -2.47 16.90
CA SER A 141 -1.01 -2.07 15.48
C SER A 141 0.14 -1.13 15.14
N ASN A 142 0.33 -0.10 15.97
CA ASN A 142 1.35 0.93 15.77
C ASN A 142 2.76 0.38 16.03
N ALA A 143 2.96 -0.35 17.13
CA ALA A 143 4.22 -1.04 17.42
C ALA A 143 4.62 -2.01 16.30
N PHE A 144 3.66 -2.74 15.73
CA PHE A 144 3.94 -3.65 14.62
C PHE A 144 4.31 -2.90 13.33
N ALA A 145 3.67 -1.77 13.03
CA ALA A 145 4.06 -0.92 11.90
C ALA A 145 5.50 -0.39 12.04
N ILE A 146 5.88 0.05 13.24
CA ILE A 146 7.27 0.43 13.54
C ILE A 146 8.21 -0.76 13.33
N TYR A 147 7.84 -1.94 13.85
CA TYR A 147 8.66 -3.15 13.73
C TYR A 147 8.93 -3.56 12.27
N GLN A 148 7.90 -3.48 11.42
CA GLN A 148 8.01 -3.74 10.00
C GLN A 148 8.97 -2.78 9.31
N GLU A 149 8.87 -1.47 9.60
CA GLU A 149 9.79 -0.48 9.03
C GLU A 149 11.23 -0.66 9.50
N LEU A 150 11.43 -1.03 10.77
CA LEU A 150 12.77 -1.29 11.30
C LEU A 150 13.43 -2.46 10.61
N ARG A 151 12.75 -3.61 10.49
CA ARG A 151 13.33 -4.83 9.92
C ARG A 151 13.75 -4.71 8.46
N ARG A 152 13.13 -3.79 7.71
CA ARG A 152 13.53 -3.50 6.33
C ARG A 152 14.96 -2.96 6.23
N GLN A 153 15.46 -2.31 7.27
CA GLN A 153 16.74 -1.60 7.25
C GLN A 153 17.70 -2.06 8.37
N VAL A 154 17.19 -2.76 9.38
CA VAL A 154 17.92 -3.16 10.58
C VAL A 154 17.67 -4.65 10.84
N VAL A 155 18.66 -5.47 10.53
CA VAL A 155 18.57 -6.94 10.66
C VAL A 155 18.37 -7.37 12.12
N THR A 156 18.89 -6.60 13.08
CA THR A 156 18.81 -6.89 14.52
C THR A 156 17.58 -6.28 15.21
N ALA A 157 16.62 -5.74 14.45
CA ALA A 157 15.43 -5.10 15.02
C ALA A 157 14.62 -6.09 15.88
N SER A 158 14.36 -5.72 17.12
CA SER A 158 13.59 -6.53 18.07
C SER A 158 12.15 -6.03 18.24
N PRO A 159 11.19 -6.92 18.54
CA PRO A 159 9.82 -6.52 18.88
C PRO A 159 9.77 -5.54 20.07
N GLN A 160 10.65 -5.73 21.06
CA GLN A 160 10.73 -4.89 22.26
C GLN A 160 11.17 -3.46 21.92
N GLN A 161 12.07 -3.31 20.94
CA GLN A 161 12.48 -1.99 20.49
C GLN A 161 11.35 -1.26 19.77
N ALA A 162 10.56 -1.98 18.98
CA ALA A 162 9.39 -1.40 18.34
C ALA A 162 8.32 -0.98 19.37
N GLN A 163 8.12 -1.75 20.43
CA GLN A 163 7.27 -1.34 21.57
C GLN A 163 7.81 -0.09 22.26
N ALA A 164 9.11 -0.03 22.56
CA ALA A 164 9.71 1.13 23.21
C ALA A 164 9.57 2.42 22.38
N LEU A 165 9.68 2.31 21.05
CA LEU A 165 9.43 3.41 20.14
C LEU A 165 7.95 3.80 20.13
N ASP A 166 7.03 2.82 20.14
CA ASP A 166 5.58 3.07 20.23
C ASP A 166 5.20 3.84 21.50
N GLU A 167 5.79 3.48 22.64
CA GLU A 167 5.61 4.16 23.92
C GLU A 167 6.18 5.60 23.92
N ALA A 168 7.16 5.91 23.07
CA ALA A 168 7.60 7.29 22.87
C ALA A 168 6.50 8.11 22.18
N PHE A 169 5.88 7.58 21.12
CA PHE A 169 4.76 8.25 20.45
C PHE A 169 3.56 8.49 21.39
N LYS A 170 3.24 7.54 22.27
CA LYS A 170 2.14 7.70 23.25
C LYS A 170 2.36 8.84 24.24
N ARG A 171 3.62 9.17 24.56
CA ARG A 171 3.96 10.31 25.44
C ARG A 171 3.83 11.67 24.74
N TYR A 172 3.77 11.68 23.42
CA TYR A 172 3.68 12.89 22.60
C TYR A 172 2.51 12.77 21.60
N PRO A 173 1.25 12.69 22.07
CA PRO A 173 0.10 12.41 21.21
C PRO A 173 -0.20 13.51 20.17
N ASP A 174 0.28 14.73 20.41
CA ASP A 174 0.00 15.91 19.59
C ASP A 174 1.18 16.32 18.70
N TYR A 175 2.17 15.44 18.52
CA TYR A 175 3.40 15.75 17.78
C TYR A 175 3.17 16.28 16.36
N GLU A 176 2.06 15.91 15.71
CA GLU A 176 1.71 16.34 14.34
C GLU A 176 1.38 17.84 14.25
N TRP A 177 0.84 18.44 15.32
CA TRP A 177 0.42 19.84 15.36
C TRP A 177 1.17 20.68 16.41
N ASN A 178 1.99 20.05 17.26
CA ASN A 178 2.79 20.72 18.28
C ASN A 178 4.30 20.56 18.00
N PRO A 179 4.98 21.61 17.48
CA PRO A 179 6.41 21.56 17.16
C PRO A 179 7.31 21.23 18.36
N SER A 180 6.89 21.60 19.57
CA SER A 180 7.63 21.26 20.79
C SER A 180 7.56 19.76 21.04
N GLN A 181 6.36 19.16 20.97
CA GLN A 181 6.22 17.70 21.11
C GLN A 181 6.95 16.94 20.00
N GLU A 182 6.87 17.40 18.75
CA GLU A 182 7.62 16.80 17.63
C GLU A 182 9.13 16.77 17.91
N SER A 183 9.68 17.90 18.41
CA SER A 183 11.10 18.02 18.71
C SER A 183 11.54 17.06 19.83
N HIS A 184 10.74 16.95 20.90
CA HIS A 184 11.01 16.02 22.00
C HIS A 184 10.91 14.56 21.57
N LEU A 185 9.85 14.22 20.81
CA LEU A 185 9.67 12.89 20.24
C LEU A 185 10.86 12.52 19.35
N ARG A 186 11.28 13.41 18.44
CA ARG A 186 12.43 13.17 17.55
C ARG A 186 13.72 12.90 18.32
N ALA A 187 13.99 13.67 19.38
CA ALA A 187 15.15 13.44 20.25
C ALA A 187 15.09 12.06 20.93
N GLU A 188 13.91 11.64 21.37
CA GLU A 188 13.71 10.33 21.96
C GLU A 188 13.85 9.18 20.95
N LEU A 189 13.31 9.33 19.75
CA LEU A 189 13.49 8.38 18.66
C LEU A 189 14.98 8.21 18.34
N TYR A 190 15.74 9.30 18.26
CA TYR A 190 17.19 9.22 18.05
C TYR A 190 17.90 8.46 19.16
N ARG A 191 17.55 8.72 20.43
CA ARG A 191 18.11 8.00 21.58
C ARG A 191 17.84 6.49 21.50
N LEU A 192 16.66 6.09 21.05
CA LEU A 192 16.24 4.68 20.94
C LEU A 192 16.80 3.97 19.70
N LEU A 193 17.02 4.69 18.60
CA LEU A 193 17.51 4.13 17.34
C LEU A 193 19.03 4.09 17.25
N TYR A 194 19.72 5.11 17.80
CA TYR A 194 21.17 5.26 17.72
C TYR A 194 21.97 3.99 18.09
N PRO A 195 21.66 3.28 19.20
CA PRO A 195 22.43 2.10 19.61
C PRO A 195 22.36 0.93 18.63
N VAL A 196 21.37 0.93 17.72
CA VAL A 196 21.03 -0.24 16.90
C VAL A 196 21.42 -0.05 15.45
N CYS A 197 21.35 1.17 14.93
CA CYS A 197 21.58 1.45 13.52
C CYS A 197 22.59 2.58 13.24
N GLY A 198 23.12 3.23 14.28
CA GLY A 198 24.03 4.37 14.14
C GLY A 198 23.34 5.66 13.70
N VAL A 199 24.09 6.76 13.62
CA VAL A 199 23.54 8.13 13.47
C VAL A 199 22.78 8.31 12.16
N THR A 200 23.40 7.98 11.02
CA THR A 200 22.82 8.28 9.70
C THR A 200 21.50 7.56 9.48
N LEU A 201 21.43 6.27 9.83
CA LEU A 201 20.23 5.46 9.67
C LEU A 201 19.16 5.81 10.71
N ALA A 202 19.56 6.19 11.93
CA ALA A 202 18.62 6.67 12.95
C ALA A 202 17.88 7.94 12.49
N VAL A 203 18.57 8.87 11.83
CA VAL A 203 17.94 10.09 11.29
C VAL A 203 16.90 9.74 10.24
N SER A 204 17.26 8.95 9.23
CA SER A 204 16.33 8.57 8.16
C SER A 204 15.15 7.74 8.68
N LEU A 205 15.39 6.81 9.62
CA LEU A 205 14.34 6.01 10.23
C LEU A 205 13.39 6.86 11.05
N ALA A 206 13.88 7.76 11.92
CA ALA A 206 12.99 8.62 12.70
C ALA A 206 12.09 9.47 11.79
N SER A 207 12.64 10.03 10.71
CA SER A 207 11.85 10.78 9.72
C SER A 207 10.78 9.92 9.04
N LYS A 208 11.07 8.64 8.74
CA LYS A 208 10.07 7.69 8.23
C LYS A 208 9.02 7.37 9.28
N LEU A 209 9.43 7.08 10.52
CA LEU A 209 8.52 6.74 11.60
C LEU A 209 7.54 7.88 11.94
N LEU A 210 8.00 9.14 11.88
CA LEU A 210 7.16 10.31 12.06
C LEU A 210 6.10 10.51 10.96
N ARG A 211 6.29 9.87 9.79
CA ARG A 211 5.33 9.92 8.67
C ARG A 211 4.41 8.71 8.61
N LEU A 212 4.64 7.70 9.45
CA LEU A 212 3.76 6.54 9.48
C LEU A 212 2.38 6.96 9.96
N GLU A 213 1.35 6.51 9.25
CA GLU A 213 0.00 6.58 9.80
C GLU A 213 -0.08 5.79 11.10
N ARG A 214 -0.88 6.30 12.05
CA ARG A 214 -1.02 5.69 13.37
C ARG A 214 -2.49 5.56 13.72
N VAL A 215 -2.85 4.42 14.30
CA VAL A 215 -4.15 4.24 14.93
C VAL A 215 -4.15 5.07 16.21
N LYS A 216 -5.01 6.08 16.29
CA LYS A 216 -5.24 6.82 17.54
C LYS A 216 -6.05 5.90 18.47
N GLU A 217 -5.42 5.42 19.54
CA GLU A 217 -6.15 4.76 20.62
C GLU A 217 -7.01 5.81 21.31
N ALA A 218 -8.32 5.52 21.42
CA ALA A 218 -9.32 6.41 22.01
C ALA A 218 -9.28 6.41 23.54
#